data_AF-A0A8T4LGD9-F1
#
_entry.id   AF-A0A8T4LGD9-F1
#
_cell.length_a   1.000
_cell.length_b   1.000
_cell.length_c   1.000
_cell.angle_alpha   90.00
_cell.angle_beta   90.00
_cell.angle_gamma   90.00
#
_symmetry.space_group_name_H-M   'P 1'
#
loop_
_entity.id
_entity.type
_entity.pdbx_description
1 polymer ?
#
loop_
_entity_poly.entity_id
_entity_poly.type
_entity_poly.pdbx_seq_one_letter_code
_entity_poly.pdbx_strand_id
1 'polypeptide(L)'
;MVNLFNKDKKGIARIIEASAAILIIFIIIITFGVTRDTRTEKDLSETITPLLEEIAQNNTIRDEIISDSPNVNNTIEEFLESRIKEPNLEYDFNICDVGSLCGQRSYPEEIKGNIYAGSRIISSSLEQATPRKISIFLWVKK
;
A
#
# COMPACT_ATOMS: atom_id res chain seq x y z
N MET A 1 10.04 35.14 -57.04
CA MET A 1 9.02 34.53 -56.16
C MET A 1 8.76 33.14 -56.70
N VAL A 2 9.48 32.14 -56.15
CA VAL A 2 9.59 30.79 -56.74
C VAL A 2 8.42 29.93 -56.27
N ASN A 3 7.54 29.58 -57.20
CA ASN A 3 6.46 28.61 -56.99
C ASN A 3 7.01 27.19 -57.16
N LEU A 4 7.31 26.50 -56.05
CA LEU A 4 7.82 25.12 -56.01
C LEU A 4 6.75 24.03 -55.80
N PHE A 5 5.47 24.38 -55.68
CA PHE A 5 4.48 23.50 -55.03
C PHE A 5 3.78 22.42 -55.87
N ASN A 6 4.10 22.19 -57.14
CA ASN A 6 3.31 21.27 -57.97
C ASN A 6 3.95 19.90 -58.27
N LYS A 7 5.22 19.67 -57.91
CA LYS A 7 5.87 18.34 -58.06
C LYS A 7 6.09 17.59 -56.74
N ASP A 8 5.97 18.29 -55.61
CA ASP A 8 6.26 17.75 -54.26
C ASP A 8 5.06 17.16 -53.52
N LYS A 9 3.87 17.17 -54.13
CA LYS A 9 2.65 16.58 -53.53
C LYS A 9 2.80 15.09 -53.22
N LYS A 10 3.59 14.37 -54.02
CA LYS A 10 3.90 12.94 -53.78
C LYS A 10 4.86 12.73 -52.60
N GLY A 11 5.79 13.65 -52.38
CA GLY A 11 6.72 13.60 -51.24
C GLY A 11 6.01 13.93 -49.93
N ILE A 12 5.18 14.98 -49.95
CA ILE A 12 4.36 15.38 -48.79
C ILE A 12 3.39 14.26 -48.39
N ALA A 13 2.77 13.58 -49.35
CA ALA A 13 1.88 12.45 -49.07
C ALA A 13 2.59 11.30 -48.33
N ARG A 14 3.82 10.96 -48.73
CA ARG A 14 4.63 9.93 -48.04
C ARG A 14 5.03 10.33 -46.62
N ILE A 15 5.30 11.61 -46.39
CA ILE A 15 5.62 12.13 -45.05
C ILE A 15 4.39 12.06 -44.14
N ILE A 16 3.21 12.40 -44.67
CA ILE A 16 1.94 12.31 -43.93
C ILE A 16 1.58 10.84 -43.61
N GLU A 17 1.83 9.93 -44.54
CA GLU A 17 1.61 8.49 -44.32
C GLU A 17 2.52 7.94 -43.22
N ALA A 18 3.81 8.26 -43.25
CA ALA A 18 4.76 7.83 -42.23
C ALA A 18 4.46 8.43 -40.85
N SER A 19 4.03 9.71 -40.79
CA SER A 19 3.68 10.35 -39.53
C SER A 19 2.39 9.78 -38.93
N ALA A 20 1.40 9.44 -39.76
CA ALA A 20 0.17 8.78 -39.33
C ALA A 20 0.47 7.39 -38.73
N ALA A 21 1.37 6.61 -39.33
CA ALA A 21 1.76 5.31 -38.81
C ALA A 21 2.43 5.42 -37.42
N ILE A 22 3.31 6.40 -37.22
CA ILE A 22 3.97 6.65 -35.93
C ILE A 22 2.93 7.06 -34.87
N LEU A 23 1.99 7.94 -35.22
CA LEU A 23 0.92 8.37 -34.33
C LEU A 23 0.03 7.20 -33.88
N ILE A 24 -0.33 6.29 -34.79
CA ILE A 24 -1.12 5.10 -34.46
C ILE A 24 -0.37 4.21 -33.47
N ILE A 25 0.93 3.98 -33.67
CA ILE A 25 1.76 3.20 -32.74
C ILE A 25 1.81 3.87 -31.36
N PHE A 26 1.97 5.19 -31.30
CA PHE A 26 1.95 5.94 -30.04
C PHE A 26 0.61 5.83 -29.31
N ILE A 27 -0.50 5.94 -30.04
CA ILE A 27 -1.84 5.77 -29.46
C ILE A 27 -2.00 4.38 -28.88
N ILE A 28 -1.58 3.34 -29.60
CA ILE A 28 -1.61 1.95 -29.11
C ILE A 28 -0.77 1.82 -27.83
N ILE A 29 0.46 2.34 -27.80
CA ILE A 29 1.31 2.29 -26.61
C ILE A 29 0.66 3.00 -25.42
N ILE A 30 0.01 4.15 -25.63
CA ILE A 30 -0.66 4.90 -24.56
C ILE A 30 -1.92 4.17 -24.09
N THR A 31 -2.76 3.67 -25.00
CA THR A 31 -4.00 2.96 -24.64
C THR A 31 -3.72 1.65 -23.91
N PHE A 32 -2.71 0.89 -24.32
CA PHE A 32 -2.38 -0.39 -23.70
C PHE A 32 -1.34 -0.30 -22.59
N GLY A 33 -0.55 0.78 -22.51
CA GLY A 33 0.46 0.98 -21.47
C GLY A 33 -0.09 1.49 -20.14
N VAL A 34 -1.32 2.02 -20.12
CA VAL A 34 -1.92 2.65 -18.93
C VAL A 34 -2.74 1.69 -18.07
N THR A 35 -2.92 0.42 -18.46
CA THR A 35 -3.69 -0.57 -17.68
C THR A 35 -2.92 -1.23 -16.52
N ARG A 36 -1.92 -0.55 -15.94
CA ARG A 36 -1.33 -1.00 -14.67
C ARG A 36 -2.13 -0.47 -13.49
N ASP A 37 -3.22 -1.17 -13.17
CA ASP A 37 -3.96 -1.09 -11.90
C ASP A 37 -3.15 -1.65 -10.70
N THR A 38 -1.82 -1.66 -10.78
CA THR A 38 -0.95 -2.24 -9.74
C THR A 38 -0.42 -1.20 -8.76
N ARG A 39 -0.86 0.07 -8.84
CA ARG A 39 -0.27 1.13 -8.02
C ARG A 39 -0.83 1.15 -6.59
N THR A 40 -2.09 0.79 -6.40
CA THR A 40 -2.72 0.76 -5.06
C THR A 40 -2.32 -0.48 -4.27
N GLU A 41 -2.17 -1.65 -4.92
CA GLU A 41 -1.80 -2.89 -4.23
C GLU A 41 -0.37 -2.91 -3.71
N LYS A 42 0.56 -2.24 -4.40
CA LYS A 42 1.96 -2.22 -3.97
C LYS A 42 2.21 -1.33 -2.74
N ASP A 43 1.30 -0.41 -2.42
CA ASP A 43 1.53 0.64 -1.43
C ASP A 43 1.14 0.22 0.01
N LEU A 44 0.10 -0.59 0.19
CA LEU A 44 -0.40 -0.90 1.54
C LEU A 44 0.60 -1.68 2.40
N SER A 45 1.41 -2.55 1.79
CA SER A 45 2.51 -3.22 2.50
C SER A 45 3.63 -2.25 2.91
N GLU A 46 3.84 -1.20 2.12
CA GLU A 46 4.80 -0.14 2.43
C GLU A 46 4.27 0.76 3.56
N THR A 47 2.94 0.89 3.71
CA THR A 47 2.29 1.61 4.83
C THR A 47 2.41 0.89 6.18
N ILE A 48 2.30 -0.44 6.22
CA ILE A 48 2.28 -1.18 7.49
C ILE A 48 3.64 -1.13 8.22
N THR A 49 4.74 -1.17 7.47
CA THR A 49 6.10 -1.25 8.07
C THR A 49 6.46 -0.02 8.92
N PRO A 50 6.24 1.23 8.46
CA PRO A 50 6.40 2.43 9.27
C PRO A 50 5.54 2.45 10.53
N LEU A 51 4.28 2.01 10.44
CA LEU A 51 3.37 1.96 11.61
C LEU A 51 3.91 1.03 12.69
N LEU A 52 4.38 -0.15 12.30
CA LEU A 52 5.00 -1.11 13.22
C LEU A 52 6.30 -0.57 13.83
N GLU A 53 7.08 0.20 13.07
CA GLU A 53 8.30 0.87 13.56
C GLU A 53 7.96 1.96 14.58
N GLU A 54 6.97 2.81 14.31
CA GLU A 54 6.50 3.83 15.26
C GLU A 54 6.00 3.20 16.56
N ILE A 55 5.20 2.13 16.48
CA ILE A 55 4.75 1.36 17.64
C ILE A 55 5.95 0.81 18.43
N ALA A 56 6.95 0.28 17.72
CA ALA A 56 8.16 -0.27 18.34
C ALA A 56 9.12 0.78 18.90
N GLN A 57 8.96 2.06 18.56
CA GLN A 57 9.75 3.16 19.11
C GLN A 57 9.02 3.92 20.23
N ASN A 58 7.69 3.80 20.32
CA ASN A 58 6.90 4.45 21.35
C ASN A 58 6.95 3.67 22.66
N ASN A 59 7.69 4.17 23.66
CA ASN A 59 7.84 3.51 24.95
C ASN A 59 6.50 3.26 25.66
N THR A 60 5.55 4.19 25.60
CA THR A 60 4.23 4.03 26.23
C THR A 60 3.47 2.85 25.63
N ILE A 61 3.38 2.79 24.30
CA ILE A 61 2.69 1.69 23.60
C ILE A 61 3.41 0.36 23.86
N ARG A 62 4.74 0.35 23.85
CA ARG A 62 5.51 -0.86 24.14
C ARG A 62 5.26 -1.37 25.55
N ASP A 63 5.29 -0.49 26.54
CA ASP A 63 5.08 -0.86 27.93
C ASP A 63 3.67 -1.41 28.13
N GLU A 64 2.65 -0.82 27.49
CA GLU A 64 1.28 -1.33 27.50
C GLU A 64 1.13 -2.68 26.78
N ILE A 65 1.78 -2.86 25.63
CA ILE A 65 1.83 -4.13 24.91
C ILE A 65 2.45 -5.21 25.78
N ILE A 66 3.57 -4.91 26.43
CA ILE A 66 4.35 -5.90 27.19
C ILE A 66 3.68 -6.24 28.52
N SER A 67 3.09 -5.25 29.20
CA SER A 67 2.37 -5.45 30.46
C SER A 67 0.98 -6.06 30.29
N ASP A 68 0.53 -6.25 29.05
CA ASP A 68 -0.83 -6.67 28.71
C ASP A 68 -1.88 -5.77 29.39
N SER A 69 -1.66 -4.45 29.29
CA SER A 69 -2.55 -3.45 29.86
C SER A 69 -3.96 -3.60 29.29
N PRO A 70 -5.03 -3.49 30.12
CA PRO A 70 -6.40 -3.56 29.62
C PRO A 70 -6.73 -2.47 28.59
N ASN A 71 -5.96 -1.38 28.57
CA ASN A 71 -6.16 -0.26 27.66
C ASN A 71 -5.37 -0.38 26.35
N VAL A 72 -4.49 -1.38 26.22
CA VAL A 72 -3.56 -1.50 25.08
C VAL A 72 -4.28 -1.48 23.73
N ASN A 73 -5.46 -2.10 23.66
CA ASN A 73 -6.24 -2.13 22.43
C ASN A 73 -6.73 -0.74 22.04
N ASN A 74 -7.27 0.03 22.99
CA ASN A 74 -7.73 1.40 22.74
C ASN A 74 -6.56 2.29 22.32
N THR A 75 -5.40 2.16 22.99
CA THR A 75 -4.21 2.95 22.65
C THR A 75 -3.72 2.66 21.22
N ILE A 76 -3.72 1.40 20.80
CA ILE A 76 -3.33 1.02 19.44
C ILE A 76 -4.39 1.47 18.43
N GLU A 77 -5.67 1.33 18.75
CA GLU A 77 -6.77 1.78 17.91
C GLU A 77 -6.67 3.29 17.66
N GLU A 78 -6.59 4.12 18.70
CA GLU A 78 -6.38 5.56 18.59
C GLU A 78 -5.10 5.92 17.79
N PHE A 79 -4.02 5.15 17.98
CA PHE A 79 -2.80 5.31 17.21
C PHE A 79 -3.04 5.06 15.71
N LEU A 80 -3.69 3.95 15.36
CA LEU A 80 -3.97 3.55 13.98
C LEU A 80 -4.97 4.51 13.32
N GLU A 81 -6.05 4.90 13.99
CA GLU A 81 -7.01 5.90 13.50
C GLU A 81 -6.34 7.24 13.19
N SER A 82 -5.35 7.65 14.01
CA SER A 82 -4.64 8.90 13.79
C SER A 82 -3.73 8.89 12.55
N ARG A 83 -3.31 7.71 12.09
CA ARG A 83 -2.34 7.51 11.00
C ARG A 83 -3.00 7.08 9.69
N ILE A 84 -3.99 6.21 9.75
CA ILE A 84 -4.73 5.70 8.59
C ILE A 84 -5.91 6.65 8.35
N LYS A 85 -5.71 7.64 7.47
CA LYS A 85 -6.70 8.71 7.23
C LYS A 85 -7.59 8.43 6.03
N GLU A 86 -7.25 7.43 5.24
CA GLU A 86 -7.94 7.06 4.03
C GLU A 86 -9.29 6.40 4.38
N PRO A 87 -10.43 6.99 3.99
CA PRO A 87 -11.76 6.52 4.41
C PRO A 87 -12.15 5.16 3.82
N ASN A 88 -11.42 4.69 2.79
CA ASN A 88 -11.66 3.41 2.14
C ASN A 88 -10.75 2.31 2.69
N LEU A 89 -9.86 2.62 3.64
CA LEU A 89 -9.01 1.64 4.29
C LEU A 89 -9.64 1.22 5.61
N GLU A 90 -9.70 -0.08 5.80
CA GLU A 90 -10.06 -0.70 7.08
C GLU A 90 -8.87 -1.50 7.58
N TYR A 91 -8.77 -1.63 8.90
CA TYR A 91 -7.69 -2.32 9.55
C TYR A 91 -8.19 -3.18 10.71
N ASP A 92 -7.37 -4.15 11.07
CA ASP A 92 -7.51 -4.96 12.29
C ASP A 92 -6.11 -5.16 12.87
N PHE A 93 -6.02 -5.43 14.16
CA PHE A 93 -4.74 -5.76 14.80
C PHE A 93 -4.93 -6.84 15.84
N ASN A 94 -3.89 -7.64 16.04
CA ASN A 94 -3.87 -8.66 17.07
C ASN A 94 -2.53 -8.62 17.81
N ILE A 95 -2.60 -8.75 19.13
CA ILE A 95 -1.44 -8.91 20.00
C ILE A 95 -1.48 -10.32 20.57
N CYS A 96 -0.33 -10.97 20.57
CA CYS A 96 -0.21 -12.39 20.87
C CYS A 96 1.18 -12.71 21.41
N ASP A 97 1.36 -13.92 21.95
CA ASP A 97 2.68 -14.41 22.33
C ASP A 97 3.51 -14.72 21.07
N VAL A 98 4.82 -14.49 21.14
CA VAL A 98 5.75 -14.69 20.01
C VAL A 98 5.67 -16.08 19.38
N GLY A 99 5.34 -17.11 20.18
CA GLY A 99 5.20 -18.50 19.72
C GLY A 99 3.80 -18.89 19.24
N SER A 100 2.81 -18.03 19.38
CA SER A 100 1.41 -18.32 19.03
C SER A 100 1.04 -17.84 17.62
N LEU A 101 -0.01 -18.42 17.04
CA LEU A 101 -0.54 -17.99 15.75
C LEU A 101 -1.24 -16.64 15.89
N CYS A 102 -0.57 -15.59 15.41
CA CYS A 102 -1.03 -14.21 15.43
C CYS A 102 -1.78 -13.83 14.14
N GLY A 103 -2.82 -14.61 13.83
CA GLY A 103 -3.65 -14.42 12.64
C GLY A 103 -4.82 -13.49 12.90
N GLN A 104 -5.45 -13.04 11.83
CA GLN A 104 -6.71 -12.33 11.89
C GLN A 104 -7.81 -13.27 12.39
N ARG A 105 -8.65 -12.81 13.34
CA ARG A 105 -9.72 -13.64 13.92
C ARG A 105 -10.93 -13.78 12.98
N SER A 106 -11.21 -12.74 12.21
CA SER A 106 -12.32 -12.69 11.25
C SER A 106 -11.88 -12.01 9.97
N TYR A 107 -12.21 -12.61 8.84
CA TYR A 107 -11.98 -12.02 7.53
C TYR A 107 -13.21 -11.19 7.12
N PRO A 108 -13.03 -9.92 6.70
CA PRO A 108 -14.13 -9.10 6.22
C PRO A 108 -14.78 -9.69 4.96
N GLU A 109 -16.10 -9.53 4.81
CA GLU A 109 -16.83 -10.00 3.62
C GLU A 109 -16.74 -9.02 2.45
N GLU A 110 -16.52 -7.74 2.73
CA GLU A 110 -16.55 -6.63 1.76
C GLU A 110 -15.15 -6.11 1.41
N ILE A 111 -14.28 -6.98 0.91
CA ILE A 111 -12.90 -6.62 0.57
C ILE A 111 -12.75 -6.38 -0.92
N LYS A 112 -12.11 -5.27 -1.28
CA LYS A 112 -11.63 -5.00 -2.63
C LYS A 112 -10.14 -5.37 -2.73
N GLY A 113 -9.86 -6.60 -3.15
CA GLY A 113 -8.49 -7.08 -3.41
C GLY A 113 -7.93 -7.92 -2.26
N ASN A 114 -6.65 -7.72 -1.95
CA ASN A 114 -5.92 -8.51 -0.96
C ASN A 114 -5.90 -7.86 0.43
N ILE A 115 -5.75 -8.67 1.47
CA ILE A 115 -5.44 -8.22 2.84
C ILE A 115 -3.92 -8.22 3.00
N TYR A 116 -3.39 -7.08 3.41
CA TYR A 116 -1.98 -6.91 3.70
C TYR A 116 -1.74 -7.09 5.18
N ALA A 117 -0.76 -7.90 5.55
CA ALA A 117 -0.44 -8.16 6.94
C ALA A 117 1.04 -7.90 7.21
N GLY A 118 1.33 -7.23 8.31
CA GLY A 118 2.69 -7.05 8.82
C GLY A 118 2.71 -7.38 10.30
N SER A 119 3.83 -7.90 10.78
CA SER A 119 3.98 -8.20 12.21
C SER A 119 5.35 -7.86 12.73
N ARG A 120 5.41 -7.50 14.01
CA ARG A 120 6.65 -7.13 14.69
C ARG A 120 6.66 -7.67 16.12
N ILE A 121 7.85 -8.07 16.56
CA ILE A 121 8.08 -8.50 17.94
C ILE A 121 8.49 -7.27 18.75
N ILE A 122 7.77 -7.03 19.84
CA ILE A 122 7.99 -5.97 20.82
C ILE A 122 8.59 -6.62 22.07
N SER A 123 9.76 -6.13 22.47
CA SER A 123 10.49 -6.61 23.67
C SER A 123 10.86 -5.42 24.55
N SER A 124 11.03 -5.66 25.86
CA SER A 124 11.55 -4.68 26.81
C SER A 124 13.07 -4.79 26.95
N SER A 125 13.65 -4.06 27.91
CA SER A 125 15.06 -4.18 28.27
C SER A 125 15.45 -5.61 28.69
N LEU A 126 16.76 -5.87 28.70
CA LEU A 126 17.40 -7.17 28.93
C LEU A 126 17.02 -7.89 30.24
N GLU A 127 16.38 -7.22 31.20
CA GLU A 127 16.28 -7.74 32.57
C GLU A 127 14.97 -8.45 32.91
N GLN A 128 13.83 -8.13 32.26
CA GLN A 128 12.61 -8.96 32.26
C GLN A 128 11.45 -8.24 31.56
N ALA A 129 11.02 -8.77 30.42
CA ALA A 129 9.61 -8.98 30.12
C ALA A 129 9.46 -10.01 29.00
N THR A 130 8.37 -10.78 29.03
CA THR A 130 8.02 -11.70 27.96
C THR A 130 7.72 -10.91 26.69
N PRO A 131 8.50 -11.08 25.60
CA PRO A 131 8.25 -10.36 24.37
C PRO A 131 6.87 -10.73 23.82
N ARG A 132 6.21 -9.75 23.20
CA ARG A 132 4.91 -9.92 22.57
C ARG A 132 5.02 -9.63 21.07
N LYS A 133 4.14 -10.22 20.29
CA LYS A 133 4.07 -9.97 18.85
C LYS A 133 2.78 -9.19 18.56
N ILE A 134 2.91 -8.13 17.78
CA ILE A 134 1.78 -7.38 17.22
C ILE A 134 1.70 -7.66 15.72
N SER A 135 0.51 -7.97 15.23
CA SER A 135 0.17 -8.10 13.81
C SER A 135 -0.85 -7.03 13.45
N ILE A 136 -0.62 -6.31 12.35
CA ILE A 136 -1.57 -5.35 11.75
C ILE A 136 -2.01 -5.92 10.41
N PHE A 137 -3.31 -5.84 10.14
CA PHE A 137 -3.97 -6.22 8.91
C PHE A 137 -4.61 -4.97 8.30
N LEU A 138 -4.41 -4.75 7.01
CA LEU A 138 -4.90 -3.56 6.30
C LEU A 138 -5.50 -3.98 4.95
N TRP A 139 -6.68 -3.48 4.62
CA TRP A 139 -7.36 -3.78 3.35
C TRP A 139 -8.21 -2.61 2.87
N VAL A 140 -8.59 -2.67 1.60
CA VAL A 140 -9.52 -1.70 0.99
C VAL A 140 -10.94 -2.22 1.13
N LYS A 141 -11.82 -1.43 1.75
CA LYS A 141 -13.26 -1.70 1.81
C LYS A 141 -13.88 -1.58 0.41
N LYS A 142 -14.79 -2.50 0.08
CA LYS A 142 -15.52 -2.52 -1.19
C LYS A 142 -16.54 -1.38 -1.32
#